data_AF-A0A2T0UA30-F1
#
_entry.id   AF-A0A2T0UA30-F1
#
_cell.length_a   1.000
_cell.length_b   1.000
_cell.length_c   1.000
_cell.angle_alpha   90.00
_cell.angle_beta   90.00
_cell.angle_gamma   90.00
#
_symmetry.space_group_name_H-M   'P 1'
#
loop_
_entity.id
_entity.type
_entity.pdbx_description
1 polymer ?
#
loop_
_entity_poly.entity_id
_entity_poly.type
_entity_poly.pdbx_seq_one_letter_code
_entity_poly.pdbx_strand_id
1 'polypeptide(L)'
;MTNQTNPTSTRRPSVSQAPTSVQSAGDSLAQIAAAFETLRERLAAETSSRGALNGLVEVALRAVPGAEAASVTMCQRGNYSTPASTHDWAHDADHIQYDVDEGPCVEALEQETAFRTGNIGLDERWPVFGPRAAAEQDVGSMLAFRLVLAFEDCEAALNLYSRRLSAFDDAASGVGMLVATHGATAVNGVIDKEKARGLTRALETNRDVGTAMGILMSRHLVTRQQAFDLLAVASQRTNTKLHRIALQVIDAGDLDMNLPHAAVAAALER
;
A
#
# COMPACT_ATOMS: atom_id res chain seq x y z
N MET A 1 -41.95 24.78 74.78
CA MET A 1 -40.76 23.92 75.03
C MET A 1 -41.15 22.50 74.59
N THR A 2 -41.44 22.24 73.31
CA THR A 2 -40.55 21.99 72.16
C THR A 2 -39.49 20.89 72.37
N ASN A 3 -39.57 19.89 71.48
CA ASN A 3 -38.60 18.88 71.03
C ASN A 3 -38.76 17.45 71.58
N GLN A 4 -38.61 16.38 70.79
CA GLN A 4 -38.57 16.18 69.33
C GLN A 4 -38.69 14.65 69.16
N THR A 5 -39.73 14.16 68.48
CA THR A 5 -39.81 12.78 68.00
C THR A 5 -39.18 12.72 66.61
N ASN A 6 -38.12 11.95 66.49
CA ASN A 6 -37.34 11.76 65.28
C ASN A 6 -38.12 10.87 64.29
N PRO A 7 -38.32 11.25 63.02
CA PRO A 7 -38.96 10.36 62.06
C PRO A 7 -37.94 9.40 61.44
N THR A 8 -38.33 8.14 61.37
CA THR A 8 -37.61 7.04 60.72
C THR A 8 -37.37 7.36 59.24
N SER A 9 -36.11 7.62 58.87
CA SER A 9 -35.68 7.84 57.49
C SER A 9 -35.69 6.53 56.72
N THR A 10 -36.68 6.34 55.85
CA THR A 10 -36.72 5.28 54.85
C THR A 10 -35.67 5.56 53.77
N ARG A 11 -34.52 4.90 53.89
CA ARG A 11 -33.43 4.95 52.92
C ARG A 11 -33.88 4.27 51.62
N ARG A 12 -34.21 5.07 50.59
CA ARG A 12 -34.39 4.55 49.21
C ARG A 12 -33.07 3.91 48.74
N PRO A 13 -33.09 2.72 48.13
CA PRO A 13 -31.90 2.20 47.47
C PRO A 13 -31.58 3.09 46.25
N SER A 14 -30.34 3.56 46.19
CA SER A 14 -29.78 4.26 45.04
C SER A 14 -29.83 3.34 43.83
N VAL A 15 -30.52 3.76 42.78
CA VAL A 15 -30.51 3.11 41.47
C VAL A 15 -29.08 3.19 40.94
N SER A 16 -28.40 2.04 40.92
CA SER A 16 -27.10 1.86 40.28
C SER A 16 -27.25 2.15 38.80
N GLN A 17 -26.60 3.22 38.32
CA GLN A 17 -26.51 3.51 36.90
C GLN A 17 -25.57 2.49 36.24
N ALA A 18 -26.12 1.66 35.37
CA ALA A 18 -25.36 0.96 34.34
C ALA A 18 -25.68 1.58 32.97
N PRO A 19 -24.83 2.49 32.43
CA PRO A 19 -24.89 2.86 31.02
C PRO A 19 -23.58 2.66 30.25
N THR A 20 -22.46 2.32 30.89
CA THR A 20 -21.11 2.46 30.30
C THR A 20 -20.78 1.45 29.21
N SER A 21 -21.26 0.20 29.30
CA SER A 21 -20.87 -0.87 28.36
C SER A 21 -21.49 -0.71 26.96
N VAL A 22 -22.77 -0.35 26.89
CA VAL A 22 -23.50 -0.22 25.62
C VAL A 22 -23.08 1.04 24.83
N GLN A 23 -22.75 2.14 25.53
CA GLN A 23 -22.23 3.36 24.92
C GLN A 23 -20.84 3.14 24.31
N SER A 24 -19.93 2.45 25.03
CA SER A 24 -18.58 2.16 24.53
C SER A 24 -18.56 1.31 23.25
N ALA A 25 -19.50 0.36 23.12
CA ALA A 25 -19.65 -0.45 21.92
C ALA A 25 -20.21 0.35 20.73
N GLY A 26 -21.15 1.27 20.99
CA GLY A 26 -21.68 2.20 19.99
C GLY A 26 -20.63 3.17 19.47
N ASP A 27 -19.81 3.72 20.36
CA ASP A 27 -18.71 4.64 20.02
C ASP A 27 -17.64 3.93 19.17
N SER A 28 -17.31 2.68 19.53
CA SER A 28 -16.37 1.85 18.76
C SER A 28 -16.89 1.56 17.36
N LEU A 29 -18.19 1.25 17.20
CA LEU A 29 -18.78 0.94 15.90
C LEU A 29 -18.86 2.19 14.99
N ALA A 30 -19.15 3.35 15.57
CA ALA A 30 -19.12 4.62 14.86
C ALA A 30 -17.70 5.00 14.41
N GLN A 31 -16.69 4.78 15.27
CA GLN A 31 -15.29 5.02 14.93
C GLN A 31 -14.82 4.10 13.79
N ILE A 32 -15.22 2.83 13.83
CA ILE A 32 -14.97 1.88 12.75
C ILE A 32 -15.62 2.37 11.45
N ALA A 33 -16.92 2.70 11.46
CA ALA A 33 -17.63 3.16 10.26
C ALA A 33 -16.99 4.43 9.65
N ALA A 34 -16.56 5.37 10.49
CA ALA A 34 -15.86 6.58 10.04
C ALA A 34 -14.49 6.26 9.42
N ALA A 35 -13.74 5.31 9.99
CA ALA A 35 -12.46 4.86 9.44
C ALA A 35 -12.65 4.21 8.06
N PHE A 36 -13.67 3.38 7.89
CA PHE A 36 -14.04 2.78 6.60
C PHE A 36 -14.43 3.81 5.55
N GLU A 37 -15.22 4.81 5.91
CA GLU A 37 -15.64 5.82 4.95
C GLU A 37 -14.44 6.67 4.52
N THR A 38 -13.58 7.06 5.47
CA THR A 38 -12.33 7.77 5.17
C THR A 38 -11.42 6.93 4.26
N LEU A 39 -11.30 5.63 4.53
CA LEU A 39 -10.55 4.69 3.71
C LEU A 39 -11.10 4.62 2.28
N ARG A 40 -12.42 4.43 2.16
CA ARG A 40 -13.12 4.34 0.88
C ARG A 40 -12.94 5.61 0.06
N GLU A 41 -13.15 6.78 0.66
CA GLU A 41 -13.02 8.07 -0.01
C GLU A 41 -11.59 8.33 -0.50
N ARG A 42 -10.58 8.11 0.36
CA ARG A 42 -9.18 8.30 -0.01
C ARG A 42 -8.75 7.34 -1.11
N LEU A 43 -9.06 6.06 -0.97
CA LEU A 43 -8.62 5.05 -1.94
C LEU A 43 -9.41 5.10 -3.25
N ALA A 44 -10.63 5.63 -3.26
CA ALA A 44 -11.39 5.83 -4.49
C ALA A 44 -10.74 6.87 -5.43
N ALA A 45 -10.01 7.85 -4.88
CA ALA A 45 -9.30 8.87 -5.65
C ALA A 45 -7.95 8.39 -6.19
N GLU A 46 -7.41 7.31 -5.64
CA GLU A 46 -6.07 6.84 -5.99
C GLU A 46 -6.03 6.06 -7.30
N THR A 47 -4.99 6.35 -8.09
CA THR A 47 -4.80 5.73 -9.41
C THR A 47 -3.54 4.88 -9.50
N SER A 48 -2.73 4.88 -8.45
CA SER A 48 -1.50 4.10 -8.33
C SER A 48 -1.49 3.34 -7.02
N SER A 49 -0.89 2.16 -7.03
CA SER A 49 -0.66 1.33 -5.85
C SER A 49 0.11 2.06 -4.74
N ARG A 50 1.14 2.84 -5.07
CA ARG A 50 1.87 3.66 -4.08
C ARG A 50 0.96 4.70 -3.40
N GLY A 51 0.14 5.40 -4.17
CA GLY A 51 -0.83 6.36 -3.63
C GLY A 51 -1.84 5.67 -2.69
N ALA A 52 -2.30 4.48 -3.06
CA ALA A 52 -3.19 3.68 -2.21
C ALA A 52 -2.52 3.26 -0.89
N LEU A 53 -1.24 2.84 -0.91
CA LEU A 53 -0.50 2.51 0.31
C LEU A 53 -0.30 3.73 1.21
N ASN A 54 -0.01 4.90 0.64
CA ASN A 54 0.04 6.17 1.39
C ASN A 54 -1.32 6.50 2.02
N GLY A 55 -2.42 6.31 1.28
CA GLY A 55 -3.77 6.46 1.79
C GLY A 55 -4.07 5.53 2.98
N LEU A 56 -3.58 4.28 2.91
CA LEU A 56 -3.75 3.28 3.97
C LEU A 56 -3.06 3.71 5.28
N VAL A 57 -1.77 4.06 5.25
CA VAL A 57 -1.03 4.45 6.47
C VAL A 57 -1.61 5.71 7.11
N GLU A 58 -2.09 6.63 6.29
CA GLU A 58 -2.77 7.85 6.72
C GLU A 58 -4.11 7.59 7.41
N VAL A 59 -4.89 6.63 6.91
CA VAL A 59 -6.13 6.20 7.56
C VAL A 59 -5.81 5.50 8.86
N ALA A 60 -4.82 4.60 8.86
CA ALA A 60 -4.46 3.84 10.05
C ALA A 60 -3.98 4.75 11.18
N LEU A 61 -3.15 5.75 10.88
CA LEU A 61 -2.70 6.77 11.84
C LEU A 61 -3.86 7.55 12.48
N ARG A 62 -4.90 7.90 11.71
CA ARG A 62 -6.06 8.64 12.22
C ARG A 62 -7.07 7.75 12.96
N ALA A 63 -7.24 6.51 12.51
CA ALA A 63 -8.29 5.63 13.00
C ALA A 63 -7.90 4.92 14.28
N VAL A 64 -6.64 4.50 14.42
CA VAL A 64 -6.18 3.65 15.51
C VAL A 64 -5.74 4.49 16.70
N PRO A 65 -6.44 4.41 17.85
CA PRO A 65 -6.05 5.12 19.06
C PRO A 65 -4.62 4.77 19.49
N GLY A 66 -3.84 5.79 19.85
CA GLY A 66 -2.48 5.63 20.34
C GLY A 66 -1.40 5.55 19.25
N ALA A 67 -1.77 5.42 17.97
CA ALA A 67 -0.82 5.49 16.87
C ALA A 67 -0.27 6.92 16.72
N GLU A 68 1.05 7.03 16.68
CA GLU A 68 1.79 8.29 16.43
C GLU A 68 2.52 8.26 15.10
N ALA A 69 2.82 7.07 14.58
CA ALA A 69 3.21 6.85 13.20
C ALA A 69 2.69 5.52 12.68
N ALA A 70 2.69 5.41 11.36
CA ALA A 70 2.27 4.24 10.59
C ALA A 70 3.17 4.07 9.37
N SER A 71 3.45 2.83 9.00
CA SER A 71 4.18 2.46 7.78
C SER A 71 3.64 1.16 7.18
N VAL A 72 4.01 0.89 5.93
CA VAL A 72 3.83 -0.42 5.31
C VAL A 72 5.20 -0.98 4.96
N THR A 73 5.49 -2.18 5.44
CA THR A 73 6.60 -3.02 4.98
C THR A 73 6.14 -3.86 3.80
N MET A 74 6.99 -4.02 2.79
CA MET A 74 6.86 -5.02 1.74
C MET A 74 8.15 -5.84 1.65
N CYS A 75 8.02 -7.17 1.62
CA CYS A 75 9.10 -8.08 1.31
C CYS A 75 8.83 -8.70 -0.07
N GLN A 76 9.70 -8.39 -1.04
CA GLN A 76 9.62 -8.99 -2.37
C GLN A 76 10.89 -9.81 -2.64
N ARG A 77 10.72 -11.12 -2.78
CA ARG A 77 11.83 -12.07 -3.01
C ARG A 77 12.97 -11.90 -1.98
N GLY A 78 12.61 -11.74 -0.71
CA GLY A 78 13.55 -11.55 0.40
C GLY A 78 14.12 -10.14 0.53
N ASN A 79 13.72 -9.18 -0.31
CA ASN A 79 14.15 -7.79 -0.19
C ASN A 79 13.06 -6.96 0.48
N TYR A 80 13.37 -6.43 1.66
CA TYR A 80 12.50 -5.54 2.40
C TYR A 80 12.53 -4.11 1.86
N SER A 81 11.38 -3.45 1.94
CA SER A 81 11.22 -2.03 1.64
C SER A 81 10.03 -1.44 2.39
N THR A 82 10.06 -0.13 2.61
CA THR A 82 8.95 0.62 3.20
C THR A 82 8.36 1.59 2.15
N PRO A 83 7.45 1.13 1.27
CA PRO A 83 6.88 1.95 0.19
C PRO A 83 5.99 3.11 0.66
N ALA A 84 5.51 3.07 1.90
CA ALA A 84 4.67 4.10 2.49
C ALA A 84 5.00 4.24 3.98
N SER A 85 5.19 5.48 4.43
CA SER A 85 5.34 5.84 5.83
C SER A 85 4.77 7.23 6.07
N THR A 86 4.19 7.44 7.24
CA THR A 86 3.74 8.75 7.71
C THR A 86 4.87 9.58 8.31
N HIS A 87 5.93 8.93 8.80
CA HIS A 87 7.04 9.58 9.50
C HIS A 87 8.37 8.88 9.22
N ASP A 88 9.46 9.67 9.19
CA ASP A 88 10.81 9.15 8.95
C ASP A 88 11.24 8.15 10.04
N TRP A 89 10.94 8.43 11.31
CA TRP A 89 11.31 7.54 12.42
C TRP A 89 10.61 6.17 12.38
N ALA A 90 9.40 6.08 11.79
CA ALA A 90 8.73 4.80 11.57
C ALA A 90 9.36 4.03 10.41
N HIS A 91 9.79 4.73 9.36
CA HIS A 91 10.57 4.15 8.28
C HIS A 91 11.94 3.65 8.78
N ASP A 92 12.59 4.40 9.66
CA ASP A 92 13.88 4.00 10.22
C ASP A 92 13.72 2.85 11.23
N ALA A 93 12.62 2.81 12.00
CA ALA A 93 12.29 1.65 12.84
C ALA A 93 12.03 0.38 12.01
N ASP A 94 11.39 0.50 10.85
CA ASP A 94 11.27 -0.59 9.88
C ASP A 94 12.65 -1.09 9.41
N HIS A 95 13.57 -0.18 9.06
CA HIS A 95 14.93 -0.57 8.64
C HIS A 95 15.71 -1.30 9.72
N ILE A 96 15.55 -0.95 10.99
CA ILE A 96 16.17 -1.70 12.09
C ILE A 96 15.70 -3.16 12.05
N GLN A 97 14.40 -3.42 11.84
CA GLN A 97 13.87 -4.79 11.74
C GLN A 97 14.51 -5.57 10.59
N TYR A 98 14.70 -4.91 9.45
CA TYR A 98 15.32 -5.52 8.26
C TYR A 98 16.80 -5.82 8.48
N ASP A 99 17.53 -4.89 9.12
CA ASP A 99 18.96 -5.01 9.39
C ASP A 99 19.29 -6.18 10.31
N VAL A 100 18.41 -6.46 11.28
CA VAL A 100 18.60 -7.53 12.27
C VAL A 100 17.81 -8.79 11.97
N ASP A 101 17.01 -8.77 10.90
CA ASP A 101 16.09 -9.85 10.51
C ASP A 101 15.19 -10.32 11.67
N GLU A 102 14.71 -9.35 12.45
CA GLU A 102 13.99 -9.57 13.70
C GLU A 102 12.99 -8.42 13.91
N GLY A 103 11.77 -8.75 14.31
CA GLY A 103 10.81 -7.74 14.73
C GLY A 103 9.36 -8.10 14.39
N PRO A 104 8.39 -7.37 14.96
CA PRO A 104 6.97 -7.61 14.74
C PRO A 104 6.58 -7.66 13.27
N CYS A 105 7.15 -6.79 12.42
CA CYS A 105 6.77 -6.76 11.01
C CYS A 105 7.38 -7.91 10.22
N VAL A 106 8.62 -8.31 10.52
CA VAL A 106 9.31 -9.44 9.87
C VAL A 106 8.58 -10.74 10.20
N GLU A 107 8.27 -10.97 11.49
CA GLU A 107 7.54 -12.16 11.92
C GLU A 107 6.07 -12.18 11.46
N ALA A 108 5.41 -11.02 11.33
CA ALA A 108 4.05 -10.94 10.82
C ALA A 108 3.94 -11.48 9.40
N LEU A 109 4.99 -11.33 8.59
CA LEU A 109 5.03 -11.84 7.22
C LEU A 109 5.08 -13.37 7.20
N GLU A 110 5.84 -13.97 8.12
CA GLU A 110 6.04 -15.43 8.21
C GLU A 110 4.87 -16.18 8.87
N GLN A 111 4.33 -15.65 9.98
CA GLN A 111 3.44 -16.42 10.86
C GLN A 111 1.94 -16.20 10.60
N GLU A 112 1.57 -15.34 9.63
CA GLU A 112 0.18 -14.93 9.35
C GLU A 112 -0.57 -14.33 10.54
N THR A 113 0.11 -13.64 11.47
CA THR A 113 -0.52 -13.11 12.68
C THR A 113 -0.40 -11.59 12.82
N ALA A 114 -1.09 -11.05 13.83
CA ALA A 114 -0.90 -9.69 14.30
C ALA A 114 -0.13 -9.68 15.61
N PHE A 115 0.82 -8.76 15.74
CA PHE A 115 1.61 -8.59 16.94
C PHE A 115 1.25 -7.29 17.63
N ARG A 116 1.13 -7.36 18.96
CA ARG A 116 0.99 -6.20 19.84
C ARG A 116 2.08 -6.22 20.90
N THR A 117 2.68 -5.07 21.13
CA THR A 117 3.74 -4.90 22.13
C THR A 117 3.31 -3.88 23.18
N GLY A 118 3.80 -4.06 24.41
CA GLY A 118 3.57 -3.11 25.51
C GLY A 118 4.81 -2.23 25.73
N ASN A 119 5.96 -2.86 25.90
CA ASN A 119 7.25 -2.18 25.93
C ASN A 119 8.18 -2.88 24.95
N ILE A 120 8.39 -2.28 23.77
CA ILE A 120 9.19 -2.92 22.73
C ILE A 120 10.65 -3.12 23.17
N GLY A 121 11.19 -2.20 23.97
CA GLY A 121 12.57 -2.25 24.44
C GLY A 121 12.88 -3.40 25.40
N LEU A 122 11.85 -4.03 25.98
CA LEU A 122 11.97 -5.14 26.92
C LEU A 122 11.23 -6.40 26.43
N ASP A 123 10.80 -6.43 25.17
CA ASP A 123 10.07 -7.57 24.62
C ASP A 123 11.04 -8.71 24.31
N GLU A 124 10.98 -9.79 25.08
CA GLU A 124 11.90 -10.94 24.95
C GLU A 124 11.78 -11.68 23.62
N ARG A 125 10.69 -11.47 22.88
CA ARG A 125 10.53 -12.00 21.52
C ARG A 125 11.54 -11.38 20.55
N TRP A 126 11.92 -10.13 20.79
CA TRP A 126 12.81 -9.36 19.92
C TRP A 126 13.98 -8.74 20.72
N PRO A 127 14.94 -9.57 21.14
CA PRO A 127 16.05 -9.14 21.99
C PRO A 127 17.05 -8.20 21.32
N VAL A 128 17.11 -8.13 19.99
CA VAL A 128 18.02 -7.23 19.25
C VAL A 128 17.26 -6.03 18.69
N PHE A 129 16.12 -6.25 18.03
CA PHE A 129 15.32 -5.17 17.45
C PHE A 129 14.75 -4.25 18.54
N GLY A 130 14.15 -4.84 19.58
CA GLY A 130 13.42 -4.07 20.59
C GLY A 130 14.25 -2.98 21.26
N PRO A 131 15.41 -3.31 21.87
CA PRO A 131 16.30 -2.31 22.47
C PRO A 131 16.79 -1.25 21.49
N ARG A 132 17.10 -1.62 20.24
CA ARG A 132 17.56 -0.69 19.21
C ARG A 132 16.45 0.28 18.79
N ALA A 133 15.25 -0.21 18.51
CA ALA A 133 14.11 0.62 18.15
C ALA A 133 13.75 1.62 19.26
N ALA A 134 13.80 1.18 20.52
CA ALA A 134 13.58 2.05 21.66
C ALA A 134 14.68 3.12 21.82
N ALA A 135 15.94 2.75 21.66
CA ALA A 135 17.07 3.68 21.86
C ALA A 135 17.31 4.63 20.69
N GLU A 136 17.20 4.14 19.45
CA GLU A 136 17.53 4.89 18.23
C GLU A 136 16.34 5.72 17.72
N GLN A 137 15.11 5.23 17.88
CA GLN A 137 13.90 5.83 17.29
C GLN A 137 12.83 6.22 18.33
N ASP A 138 13.10 6.03 19.64
CA ASP A 138 12.19 6.34 20.75
C ASP A 138 10.87 5.54 20.67
N VAL A 139 10.89 4.33 20.08
CA VAL A 139 9.70 3.49 20.00
C VAL A 139 9.38 2.90 21.37
N GLY A 140 8.16 3.13 21.87
CA GLY A 140 7.68 2.58 23.13
C GLY A 140 6.84 1.32 22.95
N SER A 141 5.94 1.32 21.96
CA SER A 141 5.08 0.18 21.64
C SER A 141 4.70 0.16 20.15
N MET A 142 4.27 -1.01 19.67
CA MET A 142 3.99 -1.27 18.27
C MET A 142 2.81 -2.23 18.08
N LEU A 143 2.06 -2.03 17.00
CA LEU A 143 1.21 -3.04 16.38
C LEU A 143 1.76 -3.38 14.99
N ALA A 144 1.72 -4.66 14.63
CA ALA A 144 2.01 -5.14 13.27
C ALA A 144 0.86 -6.04 12.80
N PHE A 145 0.40 -5.84 11.57
CA PHE A 145 -0.64 -6.65 10.94
C PHE A 145 -0.19 -7.08 9.56
N ARG A 146 -0.25 -8.37 9.25
CA ARG A 146 -0.05 -8.84 7.87
C ARG A 146 -1.11 -8.24 6.94
N LEU A 147 -0.69 -7.82 5.75
CA LEU A 147 -1.53 -7.36 4.66
C LEU A 147 -1.50 -8.38 3.52
N VAL A 148 -2.67 -8.81 3.08
CA VAL A 148 -2.82 -9.69 1.91
C VAL A 148 -2.94 -8.82 0.66
N LEU A 149 -1.80 -8.49 0.03
CA LEU A 149 -1.75 -7.66 -1.16
C LEU A 149 -1.60 -8.49 -2.45
N ALA A 150 -2.23 -8.05 -3.54
CA ALA A 150 -2.23 -8.70 -4.84
C ALA A 150 -0.95 -8.43 -5.67
N PHE A 151 0.20 -8.37 -4.99
CA PHE A 151 1.51 -8.30 -5.62
C PHE A 151 2.07 -9.72 -5.77
N GLU A 152 2.72 -10.01 -6.90
CA GLU A 152 3.37 -11.31 -7.10
C GLU A 152 4.62 -11.44 -6.23
N ASP A 153 4.80 -12.62 -5.63
CA ASP A 153 5.93 -12.98 -4.76
C ASP A 153 6.22 -11.93 -3.68
N CYS A 154 5.16 -11.35 -3.10
CA CYS A 154 5.28 -10.23 -2.18
C CYS A 154 4.43 -10.44 -0.94
N GLU A 155 5.06 -10.23 0.20
CA GLU A 155 4.42 -10.19 1.50
C GLU A 155 4.41 -8.74 1.99
N ALA A 156 3.39 -8.35 2.75
CA ALA A 156 3.30 -7.00 3.27
C ALA A 156 2.76 -6.97 4.70
N ALA A 157 3.13 -5.92 5.44
CA ALA A 157 2.64 -5.68 6.79
C ALA A 157 2.33 -4.19 6.99
N LEU A 158 1.26 -3.90 7.74
CA LEU A 158 0.94 -2.58 8.26
C LEU A 158 1.50 -2.48 9.67
N ASN A 159 2.33 -1.47 9.90
CA ASN A 159 2.98 -1.20 11.17
C ASN A 159 2.42 0.09 11.76
N LEU A 160 2.12 0.08 13.06
CA LEU A 160 1.70 1.24 13.83
C LEU A 160 2.60 1.38 15.03
N TYR A 161 3.09 2.59 15.25
CA TYR A 161 4.08 2.88 16.27
C TYR A 161 3.57 3.95 17.23
N SER A 162 4.00 3.85 18.48
CA SER A 162 3.85 4.89 19.48
C SER A 162 5.13 5.02 20.29
N ARG A 163 5.50 6.24 20.66
CA ARG A 163 6.60 6.47 21.61
C ARG A 163 6.19 6.14 23.05
N ARG A 164 4.88 6.03 23.30
CA ARG A 164 4.35 5.66 24.61
C ARG A 164 4.40 4.15 24.79
N LEU A 165 4.71 3.72 26.01
CA LEU A 165 4.54 2.34 26.44
C LEU A 165 3.04 2.00 26.51
N SER A 166 2.70 0.76 26.15
CA SER A 166 1.36 0.18 26.19
C SER A 166 0.31 1.09 25.56
N ALA A 167 0.64 1.69 24.41
CA ALA A 167 -0.23 2.65 23.74
C ALA A 167 -1.48 2.00 23.13
N PHE A 168 -1.39 0.70 22.83
CA PHE A 168 -2.40 -0.05 22.10
C PHE A 168 -3.10 -1.05 23.04
N ASP A 169 -4.42 -0.90 23.16
CA ASP A 169 -5.30 -1.82 23.87
C ASP A 169 -6.05 -2.74 22.88
N ASP A 170 -7.01 -3.52 23.39
CA ASP A 170 -7.81 -4.44 22.57
C ASP A 170 -8.67 -3.69 21.54
N ALA A 171 -9.17 -2.48 21.89
CA ALA A 171 -9.94 -1.65 20.97
C ALA A 171 -9.06 -1.15 19.82
N ALA A 172 -7.87 -0.62 20.12
CA ALA A 172 -6.90 -0.21 19.11
C ALA A 172 -6.49 -1.38 18.20
N SER A 173 -6.30 -2.57 18.78
CA SER A 173 -5.99 -3.79 18.02
C SER A 173 -7.12 -4.19 17.07
N GLY A 174 -8.37 -4.11 17.54
CA GLY A 174 -9.56 -4.38 16.73
C GLY A 174 -9.74 -3.41 15.57
N VAL A 175 -9.58 -2.10 15.82
CA VAL A 175 -9.63 -1.07 14.77
C VAL A 175 -8.48 -1.28 13.76
N GLY A 176 -7.27 -1.54 14.25
CA GLY A 176 -6.09 -1.80 13.41
C GLY A 176 -6.29 -3.01 12.49
N MET A 177 -6.83 -4.12 13.01
CA MET A 177 -7.14 -5.31 12.22
C MET A 177 -8.16 -5.03 11.10
N LEU A 178 -9.19 -4.23 11.39
CA LEU A 178 -10.19 -3.84 10.40
C LEU A 178 -9.56 -2.96 9.31
N VAL A 179 -8.77 -1.95 9.70
CA VAL A 179 -8.05 -1.10 8.75
C VAL A 179 -7.09 -1.93 7.89
N ALA A 180 -6.35 -2.87 8.47
CA ALA A 180 -5.46 -3.76 7.72
C ALA A 180 -6.22 -4.62 6.70
N THR A 181 -7.29 -5.30 7.15
CA THR A 181 -8.08 -6.23 6.32
C THR A 181 -8.75 -5.52 5.14
N HIS A 182 -9.47 -4.43 5.43
CA HIS A 182 -10.24 -3.72 4.42
C HIS A 182 -9.38 -2.75 3.61
N GLY A 183 -8.34 -2.22 4.23
CA GLY A 183 -7.28 -1.46 3.57
C GLY A 183 -6.58 -2.28 2.50
N ALA A 184 -6.15 -3.50 2.83
CA ALA A 184 -5.57 -4.43 1.86
C ALA A 184 -6.52 -4.71 0.69
N THR A 185 -7.81 -4.97 0.98
CA THR A 185 -8.82 -5.19 -0.06
C THR A 185 -8.96 -3.99 -1.01
N ALA A 186 -8.99 -2.78 -0.46
CA ALA A 186 -9.12 -1.57 -1.27
C ALA A 186 -7.84 -1.24 -2.06
N VAL A 187 -6.66 -1.47 -1.47
CA VAL A 187 -5.36 -1.37 -2.17
C VAL A 187 -5.30 -2.38 -3.33
N ASN A 188 -5.78 -3.62 -3.14
CA ASN A 188 -5.86 -4.62 -4.21
C ASN A 188 -6.74 -4.16 -5.37
N GLY A 189 -7.88 -3.53 -5.08
CA GLY A 189 -8.72 -2.93 -6.11
C GLY A 189 -8.00 -1.85 -6.94
N VAL A 190 -7.05 -1.12 -6.35
CA VAL A 190 -6.21 -0.16 -7.08
C VAL A 190 -5.12 -0.88 -7.89
N ILE A 191 -4.45 -1.88 -7.30
CA ILE A 191 -3.45 -2.71 -7.99
C ILE A 191 -4.05 -3.36 -9.24
N ASP A 192 -5.24 -3.94 -9.14
CA ASP A 192 -5.91 -4.60 -10.26
C ASP A 192 -6.30 -3.61 -11.36
N LYS A 193 -6.79 -2.43 -10.98
CA LYS A 193 -7.07 -1.35 -11.94
C LYS A 193 -5.81 -0.86 -12.63
N GLU A 194 -4.71 -0.73 -11.90
CA GLU A 194 -3.40 -0.33 -12.44
C GLU A 194 -2.89 -1.37 -13.44
N LYS A 195 -2.93 -2.67 -13.08
CA LYS A 195 -2.60 -3.79 -13.98
C LYS A 195 -3.48 -3.80 -15.23
N ALA A 196 -4.80 -3.66 -15.07
CA ALA A 196 -5.74 -3.63 -16.19
C ALA A 196 -5.44 -2.47 -17.15
N ARG A 197 -5.22 -1.25 -16.63
CA ARG A 197 -4.82 -0.09 -17.44
C ARG A 197 -3.49 -0.32 -18.17
N GLY A 198 -2.53 -0.98 -17.51
CA GLY A 198 -1.26 -1.38 -18.11
C GLY A 198 -1.45 -2.33 -19.29
N LEU A 199 -2.29 -3.36 -19.12
CA LEU A 199 -2.61 -4.33 -20.18
C LEU A 199 -3.36 -3.68 -21.34
N THR A 200 -4.38 -2.86 -21.08
CA THR A 200 -5.11 -2.12 -22.12
C THR A 200 -4.15 -1.27 -22.95
N ARG A 201 -3.27 -0.51 -22.29
CA ARG A 201 -2.26 0.31 -22.98
C ARG A 201 -1.29 -0.51 -23.81
N ALA A 202 -0.89 -1.69 -23.32
CA ALA A 202 -0.02 -2.60 -24.06
C ALA A 202 -0.73 -3.18 -25.31
N LEU A 203 -2.01 -3.52 -25.21
CA LEU A 203 -2.83 -3.99 -26.34
C LEU A 203 -3.04 -2.89 -27.39
N GLU A 204 -3.36 -1.66 -26.97
CA GLU A 204 -3.46 -0.49 -27.85
C GLU A 204 -2.15 -0.26 -28.60
N THR A 205 -1.03 -0.26 -27.86
CA THR A 205 0.31 -0.15 -28.46
C THR A 205 0.58 -1.25 -29.49
N ASN A 206 0.24 -2.50 -29.18
CA ASN A 206 0.44 -3.63 -30.10
C ASN A 206 -0.41 -3.49 -31.37
N ARG A 207 -1.65 -3.02 -31.21
CA ARG A 207 -2.55 -2.77 -32.34
C ARG A 207 -1.98 -1.72 -33.27
N ASP A 208 -1.50 -0.60 -32.73
CA ASP A 208 -0.92 0.48 -33.53
C ASP A 208 0.35 0.02 -34.26
N VAL A 209 1.22 -0.74 -33.59
CA VAL A 209 2.40 -1.36 -34.24
C VAL A 209 1.98 -2.32 -35.35
N GLY A 210 0.94 -3.13 -35.13
CA GLY A 210 0.36 -4.01 -36.14
C GLY A 210 -0.17 -3.26 -37.36
N THR A 211 -0.92 -2.17 -37.14
CA THR A 211 -1.44 -1.32 -38.20
C THR A 211 -0.33 -0.65 -39.00
N ALA A 212 0.67 -0.07 -38.33
CA ALA A 212 1.84 0.52 -38.98
C ALA A 212 2.61 -0.51 -39.82
N MET A 213 2.84 -1.72 -39.30
CA MET A 213 3.45 -2.81 -40.08
C MET A 213 2.62 -3.13 -41.33
N GLY A 214 1.29 -3.21 -41.21
CA GLY A 214 0.41 -3.44 -42.36
C GLY A 214 0.52 -2.37 -43.45
N ILE A 215 0.65 -1.09 -43.07
CA ILE A 215 0.89 0.02 -43.99
C ILE A 215 2.23 -0.18 -44.72
N LEU A 216 3.31 -0.45 -43.98
CA LEU A 216 4.64 -0.64 -44.56
C LEU A 216 4.72 -1.87 -45.46
N MET A 217 4.09 -2.99 -45.07
CA MET A 217 4.01 -4.19 -45.89
C MET A 217 3.32 -3.91 -47.23
N SER A 218 2.21 -3.18 -47.22
CA SER A 218 1.47 -2.81 -48.44
C SER A 218 2.27 -1.87 -49.33
N ARG A 219 2.95 -0.90 -48.73
CA ARG A 219 3.61 0.19 -49.45
C ARG A 219 4.99 -0.18 -49.99
N HIS A 220 5.78 -0.92 -49.21
CA HIS A 220 7.14 -1.31 -49.57
C HIS A 220 7.24 -2.76 -50.06
N LEU A 221 6.13 -3.50 -50.08
CA LEU A 221 6.07 -4.92 -50.47
C LEU A 221 7.03 -5.81 -49.65
N VAL A 222 7.18 -5.49 -48.38
CA VAL A 222 8.08 -6.17 -47.45
C VAL A 222 7.35 -7.20 -46.61
N THR A 223 8.09 -8.16 -46.07
CA THR A 223 7.51 -9.14 -45.15
C THR A 223 7.11 -8.48 -43.82
N ARG A 224 6.30 -9.18 -43.02
CA ARG A 224 5.95 -8.74 -41.66
C ARG A 224 7.20 -8.49 -40.80
N GLN A 225 8.19 -9.39 -40.89
CA GLN A 225 9.43 -9.27 -40.10
C GLN A 225 10.20 -8.02 -40.51
N GLN A 226 10.35 -7.80 -41.81
CA GLN A 226 11.03 -6.63 -42.36
C GLN A 226 10.31 -5.32 -42.00
N ALA A 227 8.97 -5.30 -42.02
CA ALA A 227 8.20 -4.14 -41.57
C ALA A 227 8.42 -3.81 -40.08
N PHE A 228 8.49 -4.83 -39.22
CA PHE A 228 8.85 -4.64 -37.82
C PHE A 228 10.28 -4.10 -37.67
N ASP A 229 11.23 -4.68 -38.40
CA ASP A 229 12.64 -4.27 -38.35
C ASP A 229 12.81 -2.81 -38.80
N LEU A 230 12.05 -2.35 -39.81
CA LEU A 230 12.02 -0.94 -40.21
C LEU A 230 11.54 -0.02 -39.08
N LEU A 231 10.46 -0.38 -38.38
CA LEU A 231 9.98 0.37 -37.21
C LEU A 231 11.03 0.38 -36.08
N ALA A 232 11.68 -0.76 -35.83
CA ALA A 232 12.71 -0.91 -34.80
C ALA A 232 13.95 -0.06 -35.11
N VAL A 233 14.41 -0.07 -36.36
CA VAL A 233 15.54 0.76 -36.83
C VAL A 233 15.22 2.24 -36.66
N ALA A 234 14.03 2.68 -37.08
CA ALA A 234 13.60 4.06 -36.90
C ALA A 234 13.52 4.46 -35.42
N SER A 235 12.96 3.59 -34.57
CA SER A 235 12.86 3.80 -33.12
C SER A 235 14.23 3.98 -32.46
N GLN A 236 15.17 3.09 -32.79
CA GLN A 236 16.54 3.15 -32.25
C GLN A 236 17.28 4.41 -32.69
N ARG A 237 17.20 4.77 -33.97
CA ARG A 237 17.93 5.94 -34.50
C ARG A 237 17.41 7.27 -33.98
N THR A 238 16.10 7.37 -33.78
CA THR A 238 15.46 8.60 -33.28
C THR A 238 15.35 8.63 -31.76
N ASN A 239 15.83 7.57 -31.07
CA ASN A 239 15.64 7.34 -29.64
C ASN A 239 14.19 7.59 -29.20
N THR A 240 13.25 7.18 -30.05
CA THR A 240 11.82 7.42 -29.86
C THR A 240 11.13 6.07 -29.69
N LYS A 241 10.22 5.99 -28.71
CA LYS A 241 9.48 4.74 -28.43
C LYS A 241 8.80 4.21 -29.69
N LEU A 242 8.93 2.91 -29.93
CA LEU A 242 8.38 2.20 -31.11
C LEU A 242 6.91 2.55 -31.38
N HIS A 243 6.08 2.60 -30.33
CA HIS A 243 4.67 3.00 -30.42
C HIS A 243 4.46 4.37 -31.09
N ARG A 244 5.32 5.35 -30.77
CA ARG A 244 5.23 6.69 -31.37
C ARG A 244 5.66 6.69 -32.83
N ILE A 245 6.65 5.87 -33.20
CA ILE A 245 7.00 5.64 -34.60
C ILE A 245 5.82 5.00 -35.35
N ALA A 246 5.16 4.01 -34.75
CA ALA A 246 3.99 3.38 -35.35
C ALA A 246 2.86 4.40 -35.59
N LEU A 247 2.56 5.28 -34.63
CA LEU A 247 1.58 6.35 -34.81
C LEU A 247 1.96 7.30 -35.96
N GLN A 248 3.24 7.68 -36.09
CA GLN A 248 3.70 8.50 -37.21
C GLN A 248 3.45 7.82 -38.56
N VAL A 249 3.69 6.51 -38.67
CA VAL A 249 3.39 5.74 -39.89
C VAL A 249 1.88 5.69 -40.15
N ILE A 250 1.06 5.51 -39.11
CA ILE A 250 -0.39 5.52 -39.25
C ILE A 250 -0.89 6.86 -39.79
N ASP A 251 -0.39 7.98 -39.23
CA ASP A 251 -0.81 9.32 -39.61
C ASP A 251 -0.29 9.74 -40.99
N ALA A 252 0.97 9.42 -41.31
CA ALA A 252 1.61 9.81 -42.56
C ALA A 252 1.35 8.83 -43.71
N GLY A 253 0.91 7.60 -43.42
CA GLY A 253 0.76 6.52 -44.38
C GLY A 253 2.08 5.93 -44.88
N ASP A 254 3.20 6.32 -44.28
CA ASP A 254 4.54 5.81 -44.56
C ASP A 254 5.50 6.10 -43.40
N LEU A 255 6.64 5.42 -43.37
CA LEU A 255 7.76 5.78 -42.52
C LEU A 255 8.53 6.93 -43.18
N ASP A 256 8.79 8.01 -42.44
CA ASP A 256 9.68 9.06 -42.93
C ASP A 256 11.13 8.53 -42.98
N MET A 257 11.50 8.04 -44.16
CA MET A 257 12.77 7.35 -44.42
C MET A 257 13.90 8.33 -44.67
N ASN A 258 14.17 9.24 -43.72
CA ASN A 258 15.43 9.99 -43.68
C ASN A 258 16.56 9.09 -43.10
N LEU A 259 16.62 7.85 -43.60
CA LEU A 259 17.49 6.77 -43.15
C LEU A 259 18.60 6.56 -44.20
N PRO A 260 19.88 6.42 -43.81
CA PRO A 260 20.94 6.02 -44.72
C PRO A 260 20.60 4.68 -45.38
N HIS A 261 20.81 4.60 -46.69
CA HIS A 261 20.45 3.46 -47.54
C HIS A 261 20.92 2.09 -47.00
N ALA A 262 22.06 2.05 -46.30
CA ALA A 262 22.63 0.83 -45.71
C ALA A 262 21.82 0.27 -44.53
N ALA A 263 21.19 1.12 -43.71
CA ALA A 263 20.39 0.67 -42.56
C ALA A 263 19.02 0.13 -43.00
N VAL A 264 18.46 0.70 -44.06
CA VAL A 264 17.25 0.20 -44.72
C VAL A 264 17.56 -1.12 -45.42
N ALA A 265 18.65 -1.20 -46.19
CA ALA A 265 19.05 -2.44 -46.86
C ALA A 265 19.26 -3.59 -45.88
N ALA A 266 19.95 -3.36 -44.76
CA ALA A 266 20.18 -4.38 -43.74
C ALA A 266 18.89 -4.89 -43.06
N ALA A 267 17.84 -4.06 -42.97
CA ALA A 267 16.54 -4.46 -42.44
C ALA A 267 15.69 -5.23 -43.46
N LEU A 268 15.95 -5.05 -44.76
CA LEU A 268 15.25 -5.73 -45.86
C LEU A 268 15.93 -7.03 -46.31
N GLU A 269 17.18 -7.25 -45.93
CA GLU A 269 17.97 -8.45 -46.25
C GLU A 269 17.86 -9.57 -45.21
N ARG A 270 17.16 -9.32 -44.09
CA ARG A 270 16.79 -10.33 -43.07
C ARG A 270 15.40 -10.90 -43.34
#